data_AF-Q5F6Y7-F1
#
_entry.id   AF-Q5F6Y7-F1
#
_cell.length_a   1.000
_cell.length_b   1.000
_cell.length_c   1.000
_cell.angle_alpha   90.00
_cell.angle_beta   90.00
_cell.angle_gamma   90.00
#
_symmetry.space_group_name_H-M   'P 1'
#
loop_
_entity.id
_entity.type
_entity.pdbx_description
1 polymer ?
#
loop_
_entity_poly.entity_id
_entity_poly.type
_entity_poly.pdbx_seq_one_letter_code
_entity_poly.pdbx_strand_id
1 'polypeptide(L)'
;MFFDTEGKSHTAIFMKIVGGNGKIAGEVVIDGEYALDIVRMNDDLSIAVQDNKGRSRASDLEALSQAKSFTLIAFSRYAGTVEVDKVSAVTGICADYRSKGLKVAVADNMRPKQEIVVFRASGVMASNKRKINEAYLDYSASSKLPSAQKQELEQDKNNMIAVHYGRLEELIARGICVR
;
A
#
# COMPACT_ATOMS: atom_id res chain seq x y z
N MET A 1 6.91 -6.42 11.72
CA MET A 1 7.47 -5.06 11.59
C MET A 1 7.48 -4.66 10.12
N PHE A 2 7.12 -3.41 9.81
CA PHE A 2 7.21 -2.80 8.48
C PHE A 2 7.39 -1.28 8.67
N PHE A 3 7.80 -0.57 7.64
CA PHE A 3 7.93 0.88 7.63
C PHE A 3 6.82 1.52 6.81
N ASP A 4 6.24 2.61 7.30
CA ASP A 4 5.26 3.40 6.56
C ASP A 4 5.93 4.29 5.50
N THR A 5 5.11 5.08 4.80
CA THR A 5 5.55 6.06 3.79
C THR A 5 6.41 7.19 4.35
N GLU A 6 6.40 7.42 5.67
CA GLU A 6 7.15 8.47 6.36
C GLU A 6 8.47 7.97 6.98
N GLY A 7 8.76 6.66 6.88
CA GLY A 7 9.98 6.07 7.45
C GLY A 7 9.81 5.55 8.88
N LYS A 8 8.61 5.60 9.44
CA LYS A 8 8.34 5.12 10.80
C LYS A 8 8.14 3.61 10.78
N SER A 9 8.67 2.94 11.80
CA SER A 9 8.51 1.51 11.98
C SER A 9 7.20 1.22 12.72
N HIS A 10 6.49 0.20 12.26
CA HIS A 10 5.21 -0.27 12.78
C HIS A 10 5.23 -1.78 12.99
N THR A 11 4.39 -2.26 13.90
CA THR A 11 4.17 -3.69 14.14
C THR A 11 2.73 -4.06 13.81
N ALA A 12 2.55 -4.96 12.84
CA ALA A 12 1.28 -5.61 12.55
C ALA A 12 1.18 -6.95 13.28
N ILE A 13 0.07 -7.16 14.00
CA ILE A 13 -0.32 -8.43 14.61
C ILE A 13 -1.61 -8.89 13.95
N PHE A 14 -1.58 -10.08 13.36
CA PHE A 14 -2.76 -10.67 12.71
C PHE A 14 -3.58 -11.44 13.74
N MET A 15 -4.83 -11.06 13.91
CA MET A 15 -5.80 -11.78 14.71
C MET A 15 -6.62 -12.75 13.85
N LYS A 16 -7.15 -13.78 14.52
CA LYS A 16 -7.68 -15.04 13.97
C LYS A 16 -8.30 -14.96 12.57
N ILE A 17 -7.94 -15.92 11.72
CA ILE A 17 -8.50 -16.13 10.38
C ILE A 17 -9.97 -16.55 10.50
N VAL A 18 -10.91 -15.82 9.88
CA VAL A 18 -12.36 -16.08 10.00
C VAL A 18 -13.06 -16.35 8.65
N GLY A 19 -12.43 -16.14 7.50
CA GLY A 19 -13.16 -16.11 6.22
C GLY A 19 -12.41 -16.55 4.95
N GLY A 20 -13.14 -16.55 3.83
CA GLY A 20 -12.68 -16.85 2.46
C GLY A 20 -12.56 -15.59 1.57
N ASN A 21 -12.26 -15.78 0.28
CA ASN A 21 -11.99 -14.70 -0.68
C ASN A 21 -13.15 -13.68 -0.78
N GLY A 22 -12.82 -12.40 -0.85
CA GLY A 22 -13.78 -11.29 -0.93
C GLY A 22 -14.54 -10.98 0.36
N LYS A 23 -14.24 -11.68 1.46
CA LYS A 23 -14.83 -11.45 2.79
C LYS A 23 -13.76 -10.99 3.77
N ILE A 24 -14.21 -10.49 4.92
CA ILE A 24 -13.32 -10.27 6.08
C ILE A 24 -12.66 -11.60 6.42
N ALA A 25 -11.36 -11.69 6.14
CA ALA A 25 -10.52 -12.85 6.35
C ALA A 25 -9.95 -12.87 7.78
N GLY A 26 -9.94 -11.73 8.47
CA GLY A 26 -9.42 -11.56 9.82
C GLY A 26 -9.31 -10.07 10.17
N GLU A 27 -8.56 -9.79 11.22
CA GLU A 27 -8.26 -8.42 11.65
C GLU A 27 -6.74 -8.27 11.81
N VAL A 28 -6.21 -7.09 11.48
CA VAL A 28 -4.83 -6.70 11.80
C VAL A 28 -4.86 -5.59 12.84
N VAL A 29 -4.07 -5.75 13.89
CA VAL A 29 -3.79 -4.70 14.87
C VAL A 29 -2.44 -4.08 14.56
N ILE A 30 -2.40 -2.77 14.31
CA ILE A 30 -1.18 -2.02 14.05
C ILE A 30 -0.81 -1.22 15.30
N ASP A 31 0.41 -1.45 15.80
CA ASP A 31 0.99 -0.84 17.01
C ASP A 31 0.14 -0.98 18.29
N GLY A 32 -0.79 -1.93 18.31
CA GLY A 32 -1.75 -2.07 19.42
C GLY A 32 -2.86 -1.02 19.41
N GLU A 33 -2.92 -0.14 18.41
CA GLU A 33 -3.85 0.99 18.36
C GLU A 33 -4.98 0.78 17.33
N TYR A 34 -4.62 0.39 16.11
CA TYR A 34 -5.58 0.33 15.00
C TYR A 34 -5.98 -1.11 14.70
N ALA A 35 -7.22 -1.46 14.99
CA ALA A 35 -7.87 -2.68 14.51
C ALA A 35 -8.47 -2.43 13.12
N LEU A 36 -7.97 -3.12 12.10
CA LEU A 36 -8.45 -3.02 10.73
C LEU A 36 -8.90 -4.38 10.21
N ASP A 37 -10.06 -4.40 9.55
CA ASP A 37 -10.50 -5.59 8.84
C ASP A 37 -9.53 -5.91 7.71
N ILE A 38 -9.19 -7.19 7.58
CA ILE A 38 -8.43 -7.70 6.46
C ILE A 38 -9.40 -8.36 5.50
N VAL A 39 -9.37 -7.96 4.23
CA VAL A 39 -10.09 -8.65 3.16
C VAL A 39 -9.09 -9.43 2.32
N ARG A 40 -9.37 -10.72 2.10
CA ARG A 40 -8.56 -11.56 1.20
C ARG A 40 -8.98 -11.28 -0.23
N MET A 41 -8.07 -10.73 -1.04
CA MET A 41 -8.29 -10.47 -2.46
C MET A 41 -8.12 -11.73 -3.28
N ASN A 42 -7.10 -12.53 -2.96
CA ASN A 42 -6.83 -13.86 -3.53
C ASN A 42 -5.94 -14.66 -2.56
N ASP A 43 -5.47 -15.85 -2.97
CA ASP A 43 -4.69 -16.74 -2.10
C ASP A 43 -3.33 -16.17 -1.65
N ASP A 44 -2.79 -15.19 -2.39
CA ASP A 44 -1.56 -14.49 -2.06
C ASP A 44 -1.83 -13.17 -1.32
N LEU A 45 -2.73 -12.36 -1.85
CA LEU A 45 -2.91 -10.96 -1.50
C LEU A 45 -4.09 -10.75 -0.56
N SER A 46 -3.84 -10.10 0.57
CA SER A 46 -4.87 -9.55 1.46
C SER A 46 -4.64 -8.08 1.69
N ILE A 47 -5.70 -7.32 1.94
CA ILE A 47 -5.63 -5.87 2.17
C ILE A 47 -6.31 -5.46 3.47
N ALA A 48 -5.77 -4.44 4.12
CA ALA A 48 -6.44 -3.63 5.12
C ALA A 48 -6.48 -2.17 4.61
N VAL A 49 -7.56 -1.44 4.90
CA VAL A 49 -7.68 -0.05 4.46
C VAL A 49 -8.24 0.79 5.59
N GLN A 50 -7.61 1.94 5.83
CA GLN A 50 -8.03 2.92 6.84
C GLN A 50 -8.35 4.25 6.17
N ASP A 51 -9.52 4.83 6.42
CA ASP A 51 -9.83 6.19 5.96
C ASP A 51 -9.22 7.28 6.83
N ASN A 52 -9.33 8.53 6.38
CA ASN A 52 -8.86 9.72 7.11
C ASN A 52 -9.56 10.01 8.45
N LYS A 53 -10.50 9.17 8.88
CA LYS A 53 -11.14 9.22 10.21
C LYS A 53 -10.73 8.02 11.07
N GLY A 54 -9.75 7.24 10.63
CA GLY A 54 -9.25 6.06 11.34
C GLY A 54 -10.11 4.80 11.18
N ARG A 55 -11.12 4.81 10.30
CA ARG A 55 -12.08 3.69 10.18
C ARG A 55 -11.61 2.65 9.17
N SER A 56 -11.85 1.38 9.47
CA SER A 56 -11.64 0.25 8.55
C SER A 56 -12.56 0.36 7.32
N ARG A 57 -12.00 0.13 6.12
CA ARG A 57 -12.68 0.26 4.82
C ARG A 57 -12.40 -0.86 3.83
N ALA A 58 -11.64 -1.88 4.22
CA ALA A 58 -11.27 -2.96 3.30
C ALA A 58 -12.51 -3.71 2.75
N SER A 59 -13.57 -3.82 3.55
CA SER A 59 -14.85 -4.45 3.18
C SER A 59 -15.84 -3.52 2.48
N ASP A 60 -15.56 -2.22 2.43
CA ASP A 60 -16.41 -1.18 1.83
C ASP A 60 -15.53 -0.09 1.22
N LEU A 61 -14.92 -0.42 0.07
CA LEU A 61 -14.00 0.47 -0.62
C LEU A 61 -14.73 1.69 -1.22
N GLU A 62 -16.00 1.56 -1.59
CA GLU A 62 -16.79 2.66 -2.17
C GLU A 62 -16.96 3.83 -1.19
N ALA A 63 -16.98 3.56 0.13
CA ALA A 63 -16.99 4.59 1.16
C ALA A 63 -15.74 5.50 1.13
N LEU A 64 -14.67 5.12 0.44
CA LEU A 64 -13.49 5.96 0.23
C LEU A 64 -13.71 7.05 -0.82
N SER A 65 -14.76 6.97 -1.64
CA SER A 65 -14.99 7.88 -2.77
C SER A 65 -14.95 9.37 -2.40
N GLN A 66 -15.44 9.71 -1.20
CA GLN A 66 -15.48 11.07 -0.64
C GLN A 66 -14.45 11.31 0.46
N ALA A 67 -13.61 10.32 0.79
CA ALA A 67 -12.56 10.48 1.80
C ALA A 67 -11.53 11.52 1.36
N LYS A 68 -10.88 12.17 2.33
CA LYS A 68 -9.77 13.10 2.06
C LYS A 68 -8.43 12.39 1.97
N SER A 69 -8.32 11.23 2.59
CA SER A 69 -7.18 10.34 2.43
C SER A 69 -7.55 8.94 2.86
N PHE A 70 -6.73 7.99 2.46
CA PHE A 70 -6.73 6.65 3.02
C PHE A 70 -5.33 6.07 3.02
N THR A 71 -5.13 5.09 3.89
CA THR A 71 -3.95 4.25 3.91
C THR A 71 -4.39 2.84 3.52
N LEU A 72 -3.85 2.32 2.43
CA LEU A 72 -3.96 0.92 2.04
C LEU A 72 -2.73 0.18 2.56
N ILE A 73 -2.95 -1.01 3.11
CA ILE A 73 -1.90 -1.91 3.54
C ILE A 73 -2.14 -3.24 2.86
N ALA A 74 -1.26 -3.61 1.94
CA ALA A 74 -1.33 -4.86 1.21
C ALA A 74 -0.32 -5.86 1.77
N PHE A 75 -0.79 -7.07 2.04
CA PHE A 75 0.00 -8.18 2.59
C PHE A 75 0.12 -9.25 1.52
N SER A 76 1.34 -9.47 1.01
CA SER A 76 1.64 -10.57 0.08
C SER A 76 2.23 -11.74 0.84
N ARG A 77 1.50 -12.87 0.86
CA ARG A 77 1.95 -14.08 1.55
C ARG A 77 3.18 -14.69 0.90
N TYR A 78 3.21 -14.77 -0.42
CA TYR A 78 4.26 -15.46 -1.17
C TYR A 78 5.51 -14.60 -1.32
N ALA A 79 5.36 -13.29 -1.53
CA ALA A 79 6.50 -12.38 -1.57
C ALA A 79 7.02 -12.02 -0.16
N GLY A 80 6.21 -12.25 0.88
CA GLY A 80 6.56 -11.90 2.26
C GLY A 80 6.69 -10.39 2.47
N THR A 81 5.96 -9.60 1.68
CA THR A 81 6.03 -8.14 1.69
C THR A 81 4.81 -7.50 2.36
N VAL A 82 5.02 -6.28 2.84
CA VAL A 82 3.96 -5.39 3.33
C VAL A 82 4.09 -4.07 2.59
N GLU A 83 3.14 -3.81 1.69
CA GLU A 83 3.04 -2.56 0.94
C GLU A 83 2.12 -1.60 1.69
N VAL A 84 2.56 -0.36 1.87
CA VAL A 84 1.79 0.71 2.49
C VAL A 84 1.65 1.86 1.50
N ASP A 85 0.41 2.13 1.09
CA ASP A 85 0.09 3.23 0.19
C ASP A 85 -0.73 4.28 0.91
N LYS A 86 -0.23 5.52 0.90
CA LYS A 86 -0.95 6.69 1.40
C LYS A 86 -1.47 7.50 0.23
N VAL A 87 -2.79 7.62 0.14
CA VAL A 87 -3.47 8.37 -0.92
C VAL A 87 -4.17 9.57 -0.30
N SER A 88 -4.01 10.75 -0.89
CA SER A 88 -4.60 11.99 -0.38
C SER A 88 -5.23 12.84 -1.48
N ALA A 89 -6.36 13.44 -1.13
CA ALA A 89 -7.20 14.31 -1.94
C ALA A 89 -7.56 15.59 -1.17
N VAL A 90 -7.72 16.68 -1.90
CA VAL A 90 -8.22 17.96 -1.39
C VAL A 90 -9.76 17.99 -1.43
N THR A 91 -10.40 17.58 -2.53
CA THR A 91 -11.88 17.63 -2.65
C THR A 91 -12.54 16.32 -2.21
N GLY A 92 -11.97 15.20 -2.62
CA GLY A 92 -12.39 13.83 -2.28
C GLY A 92 -11.76 12.86 -3.26
N ILE A 93 -11.50 11.61 -2.87
CA ILE A 93 -10.73 10.65 -3.69
C ILE A 93 -11.21 10.60 -5.14
N CYS A 94 -12.50 10.35 -5.39
CA CYS A 94 -12.96 10.19 -6.77
C CYS A 94 -13.08 11.50 -7.55
N ALA A 95 -13.39 12.61 -6.86
CA ALA A 95 -13.42 13.92 -7.50
C ALA A 95 -12.02 14.34 -7.95
N ASP A 96 -11.01 14.17 -7.09
CA ASP A 96 -9.63 14.53 -7.38
C ASP A 96 -9.01 13.59 -8.42
N TYR A 97 -9.21 12.27 -8.29
CA TYR A 97 -8.74 11.29 -9.27
C TYR A 97 -9.18 11.62 -10.69
N ARG A 98 -10.44 12.06 -10.86
CA ARG A 98 -11.01 12.39 -12.18
C ARG A 98 -10.61 13.76 -12.73
N SER A 99 -10.12 14.68 -11.88
CA SER A 99 -9.93 16.09 -12.25
C SER A 99 -8.47 16.54 -12.21
N LYS A 100 -7.86 16.55 -11.02
CA LYS A 100 -6.54 17.17 -10.78
C LYS A 100 -5.46 16.19 -10.31
N GLY A 101 -5.86 14.98 -9.94
CA GLY A 101 -5.00 13.92 -9.43
C GLY A 101 -4.92 13.86 -7.90
N LEU A 102 -4.63 12.66 -7.43
CA LEU A 102 -4.40 12.28 -6.05
C LEU A 102 -2.91 12.32 -5.74
N LYS A 103 -2.54 12.80 -4.56
CA LYS A 103 -1.18 12.59 -4.05
C LYS A 103 -1.05 11.16 -3.58
N VAL A 104 0.03 10.50 -3.99
CA VAL A 104 0.33 9.11 -3.66
C VAL A 104 1.73 9.03 -3.06
N ALA A 105 1.86 8.25 -2.00
CA ALA A 105 3.13 7.76 -1.49
C ALA A 105 3.02 6.24 -1.27
N VAL A 106 4.08 5.52 -1.64
CA VAL A 106 4.19 4.06 -1.58
C VAL A 106 5.40 3.71 -0.72
N ALA A 107 5.26 2.71 0.15
CA ALA A 107 6.35 2.06 0.86
C ALA A 107 6.15 0.53 0.81
N ASP A 108 6.87 -0.14 -0.09
CA ASP A 108 6.88 -1.60 -0.16
C ASP A 108 8.02 -2.18 0.65
N ASN A 109 7.68 -2.90 1.72
CA ASN A 109 8.60 -3.51 2.65
C ASN A 109 8.98 -4.90 2.17
N MET A 110 10.06 -4.97 1.41
CA MET A 110 10.62 -6.20 0.88
C MET A 110 11.59 -6.85 1.87
N ARG A 111 11.73 -8.19 1.77
CA ARG A 111 12.59 -8.99 2.67
C ARG A 111 13.66 -9.84 1.97
N PRO A 112 14.49 -9.27 1.08
CA PRO A 112 15.57 -10.02 0.45
C PRO A 112 16.54 -10.58 1.50
N LYS A 113 16.76 -11.91 1.48
CA LYS A 113 17.65 -12.60 2.44
C LYS A 113 17.40 -12.23 3.91
N GLN A 114 16.13 -12.03 4.29
CA GLN A 114 15.71 -11.66 5.65
C GLN A 114 16.10 -10.24 6.11
N GLU A 115 16.79 -9.45 5.27
CA GLU A 115 17.03 -8.01 5.50
C GLU A 115 15.83 -7.20 4.98
N ILE A 116 15.55 -6.03 5.55
CA ILE A 116 14.42 -5.18 5.12
C ILE A 116 14.91 -4.10 4.18
N VAL A 117 14.42 -4.12 2.94
CA VAL A 117 14.59 -3.04 1.96
C VAL A 117 13.23 -2.43 1.71
N VAL A 118 13.13 -1.11 1.77
CA VAL A 118 11.86 -0.42 1.50
C VAL A 118 11.94 0.29 0.17
N PHE A 119 11.15 -0.14 -0.81
CA PHE A 119 10.93 0.66 -2.01
C PHE A 119 10.00 1.81 -1.65
N ARG A 120 10.44 3.04 -1.91
CA ARG A 120 9.70 4.26 -1.62
C ARG A 120 9.47 5.03 -2.90
N ALA A 121 8.23 5.42 -3.15
CA ALA A 121 7.90 6.29 -4.26
C ALA A 121 6.82 7.30 -3.90
N SER A 122 6.89 8.49 -4.48
CA SER A 122 5.87 9.52 -4.32
C SER A 122 5.52 10.16 -5.65
N GLY A 123 4.27 10.59 -5.77
CA GLY A 123 3.75 11.03 -7.07
C GLY A 123 2.33 11.57 -7.01
N VAL A 124 1.79 11.74 -8.21
CA VAL A 124 0.41 12.15 -8.46
C VAL A 124 -0.23 11.15 -9.42
N MET A 125 -1.44 10.71 -9.08
CA MET A 125 -2.22 9.76 -9.88
C MET A 125 -3.60 10.35 -10.23
N ALA A 126 -3.90 10.48 -11.52
CA ALA A 126 -5.17 10.91 -12.07
C ALA A 126 -5.66 9.92 -13.12
N SER A 127 -6.95 9.95 -13.45
CA SER A 127 -7.60 8.99 -14.36
C SER A 127 -7.05 8.96 -15.78
N ASN A 128 -6.33 10.00 -16.19
CA ASN A 128 -5.74 10.14 -17.52
C ASN A 128 -4.22 10.33 -17.50
N LYS A 129 -3.60 10.39 -16.31
CA LYS A 129 -2.19 10.72 -16.18
C LYS A 129 -1.65 10.31 -14.81
N ARG A 130 -0.44 9.76 -14.82
CA ARG A 130 0.39 9.58 -13.63
C ARG A 130 1.69 10.37 -13.75
N LYS A 131 2.17 10.88 -12.63
CA LYS A 131 3.48 11.53 -12.52
C LYS A 131 4.19 11.00 -11.29
N ILE A 132 5.37 10.43 -11.48
CA ILE A 132 6.26 10.06 -10.38
C ILE A 132 7.16 11.27 -10.10
N ASN A 133 7.16 11.73 -8.85
CA ASN A 133 8.03 12.82 -8.42
C ASN A 133 9.37 12.28 -7.91
N GLU A 134 9.32 11.16 -7.21
CA GLU A 134 10.50 10.54 -6.59
C GLU A 134 10.29 9.02 -6.45
N ALA A 135 11.38 8.26 -6.60
CA ALA A 135 11.41 6.84 -6.30
C ALA A 135 12.83 6.40 -5.93
N TYR A 136 12.98 5.65 -4.83
CA TYR A 136 14.26 5.16 -4.34
C TYR A 136 14.09 3.90 -3.50
N LEU A 137 15.20 3.20 -3.25
CA LEU A 137 15.26 2.07 -2.34
C LEU A 137 15.98 2.49 -1.07
N ASP A 138 15.31 2.27 0.06
CA ASP A 138 15.82 2.53 1.40
C ASP A 138 16.44 1.25 1.97
N TYR A 139 17.76 1.29 2.11
CA TYR A 139 18.58 0.21 2.65
C TYR A 139 19.00 0.44 4.10
N SER A 140 18.41 1.43 4.80
CA SER A 140 18.80 1.78 6.18
C SER A 140 18.65 0.61 7.15
N ALA A 141 17.67 -0.26 6.91
CA ALA A 141 17.44 -1.51 7.66
C ALA A 141 18.09 -2.75 7.03
N SER A 142 19.02 -2.56 6.08
CA SER A 142 19.68 -3.61 5.27
C SER A 142 21.21 -3.52 5.31
N SER A 143 21.77 -3.50 6.51
CA SER A 143 23.22 -3.30 6.73
C SER A 143 24.08 -4.42 6.16
N LYS A 144 23.55 -5.65 6.06
CA LYS A 144 24.31 -6.83 5.61
C LYS A 144 23.94 -7.28 4.20
N LEU A 145 23.04 -6.55 3.52
CA LEU A 145 22.61 -6.91 2.18
C LEU A 145 23.76 -6.77 1.18
N PRO A 146 24.13 -7.84 0.44
CA PRO A 146 25.25 -7.79 -0.50
C PRO A 146 25.04 -6.78 -1.62
N SER A 147 26.12 -6.13 -2.07
CA SER A 147 26.07 -5.11 -3.13
C SER A 147 25.46 -5.60 -4.43
N ALA A 148 25.73 -6.85 -4.84
CA ALA A 148 25.13 -7.44 -6.04
C ALA A 148 23.59 -7.46 -5.96
N GLN A 149 23.04 -7.77 -4.78
CA GLN A 149 21.60 -7.81 -4.57
C GLN A 149 21.00 -6.40 -4.50
N LYS A 150 21.73 -5.42 -3.96
CA LYS A 150 21.33 -4.00 -4.06
C LYS A 150 21.26 -3.55 -5.52
N GLN A 151 22.23 -3.96 -6.34
CA GLN A 151 22.26 -3.62 -7.77
C GLN A 151 21.09 -4.26 -8.54
N GLU A 152 20.76 -5.53 -8.27
CA GLU A 152 19.58 -6.20 -8.84
C GLU A 152 18.29 -5.42 -8.51
N LEU A 153 18.09 -5.04 -7.23
CA LEU A 153 16.92 -4.26 -6.82
C LEU A 153 16.87 -2.88 -7.49
N GLU A 154 18.01 -2.19 -7.63
CA GLU A 154 18.07 -0.91 -8.35
C GLU A 154 17.70 -1.04 -9.82
N GLN A 155 18.06 -2.16 -10.48
CA GLN A 155 17.68 -2.42 -11.87
C GLN A 155 16.16 -2.65 -12.00
N ASP A 156 15.55 -3.29 -11.00
CA ASP A 156 14.11 -3.56 -10.98
C ASP A 156 13.26 -2.36 -10.54
N LYS A 157 13.87 -1.28 -10.05
CA LYS A 157 13.16 -0.11 -9.51
C LYS A 157 12.09 0.46 -10.45
N ASN A 158 12.38 0.56 -11.75
CA ASN A 158 11.39 1.06 -12.71
C ASN A 158 10.20 0.12 -12.88
N ASN A 159 10.43 -1.19 -12.78
CA ASN A 159 9.36 -2.19 -12.81
C ASN A 159 8.53 -2.11 -11.53
N MET A 160 9.16 -1.93 -10.36
CA MET A 160 8.47 -1.72 -9.08
C MET A 160 7.52 -0.52 -9.18
N ILE A 161 7.99 0.63 -9.66
CA ILE A 161 7.16 1.82 -9.90
C ILE A 161 5.93 1.46 -10.73
N ALA A 162 6.11 0.78 -11.86
CA ALA A 162 5.03 0.44 -12.77
C ALA A 162 3.99 -0.51 -12.13
N VAL A 163 4.45 -1.49 -11.35
CA VAL A 163 3.61 -2.47 -10.67
C VAL A 163 2.78 -1.82 -9.56
N HIS A 164 3.42 -1.08 -8.64
CA HIS A 164 2.73 -0.48 -7.49
C HIS A 164 1.70 0.55 -7.94
N TYR A 165 2.10 1.47 -8.82
CA TYR A 165 1.16 2.48 -9.33
C TYR A 165 0.06 1.86 -10.20
N GLY A 166 0.35 0.80 -10.96
CA GLY A 166 -0.66 0.09 -11.75
C GLY A 166 -1.73 -0.58 -10.88
N ARG A 167 -1.31 -1.28 -9.82
CA ARG A 167 -2.24 -1.93 -8.86
C ARG A 167 -3.08 -0.91 -8.10
N LEU A 168 -2.47 0.15 -7.61
CA LEU A 168 -3.18 1.20 -6.89
C LEU A 168 -4.16 1.95 -7.81
N GLU A 169 -3.77 2.21 -9.05
CA GLU A 169 -4.65 2.80 -10.06
C GLU A 169 -5.85 1.90 -10.36
N GLU A 170 -5.62 0.58 -10.50
CA GLU A 170 -6.70 -0.38 -10.69
C GLU A 170 -7.68 -0.39 -9.51
N LEU A 171 -7.17 -0.42 -8.27
CA LEU A 171 -7.99 -0.35 -7.05
C LEU A 171 -8.82 0.95 -7.02
N ILE A 172 -8.21 2.09 -7.32
CA ILE A 172 -8.92 3.37 -7.32
C ILE A 172 -9.98 3.39 -8.43
N ALA A 173 -9.63 3.00 -9.66
CA ALA A 173 -10.54 3.08 -10.80
C ALA A 173 -11.69 2.07 -10.72
N ARG A 174 -11.44 0.85 -10.23
CA ARG A 174 -12.38 -0.29 -10.29
C ARG A 174 -12.90 -0.74 -8.93
N GLY A 175 -12.29 -0.33 -7.83
CA GLY A 175 -12.72 -0.67 -6.48
C GLY A 175 -13.35 0.50 -5.71
N ILE A 176 -12.88 1.73 -5.95
CA ILE A 176 -13.30 2.92 -5.18
C ILE A 176 -14.17 3.86 -6.02
N CYS A 177 -13.78 4.12 -7.27
CA CYS A 177 -14.38 5.12 -8.14
C CYS A 177 -15.14 4.53 -9.32
N VAL A 178 -15.69 3.32 -9.11
CA VAL A 178 -16.62 2.66 -10.03
C VAL A 178 -17.75 3.63 -10.37
N ARG A 179 -18.14 3.67 -11.64
CA ARG A 179 -19.26 4.49 -12.10
C ARG A 179 -20.57 3.79 -11.89
#